data_AF-A0A5R8MQF8-F1
#
_entry.id   AF-A0A5R8MQF8-F1
#
_cell.length_a   1.000
_cell.length_b   1.000
_cell.length_c   1.000
_cell.angle_alpha   90.00
_cell.angle_beta   90.00
_cell.angle_gamma   90.00
#
_symmetry.space_group_name_H-M   'P 1'
#
loop_
_entity.id
_entity.type
_entity.pdbx_description
1 polymer ?
#
loop_
_entity_poly.entity_id
_entity_poly.type
_entity_poly.pdbx_seq_one_letter_code
_entity_poly.pdbx_strand_id
1 'polypeptide(L)'
;MRPRVKPALRRIVRDEHTLQYGAHPLRAVMLSGLSRPVRAWIESLDGTRDLQQVLRGAADAGLEEDHARSVLDQLIRQGAVHDAATGPGSLRDLPLAERDRLRPELDALDLASTSPEGGIAVLERRRGKRVRVYGAGRV
;
A
#
# COMPACT_ATOMS: atom_id res chain seq x y z
N MET A 1 -3.17 5.57 -11.83
CA MET A 1 -2.80 5.32 -10.43
C MET A 1 -2.49 6.61 -9.69
N ARG A 2 -2.77 6.62 -8.39
CA ARG A 2 -2.33 7.58 -7.38
C ARG A 2 -1.48 6.83 -6.35
N PRO A 3 -0.15 6.80 -6.51
CA PRO A 3 0.71 5.97 -5.69
C PRO A 3 0.65 6.38 -4.21
N ARG A 4 0.36 5.40 -3.34
CA ARG A 4 0.38 5.59 -1.89
C ARG A 4 1.13 4.46 -1.21
N VAL A 5 2.10 4.80 -0.36
CA VAL A 5 2.72 3.81 0.54
C VAL A 5 1.66 3.28 1.48
N LYS A 6 1.57 1.95 1.60
CA LYS A 6 0.55 1.30 2.45
C LYS A 6 0.62 1.82 3.88
N PRO A 7 -0.45 2.45 4.42
CA PRO A 7 -0.43 3.06 5.74
C PRO A 7 -0.12 2.06 6.87
N ALA A 8 -0.53 0.81 6.67
CA ALA A 8 -0.31 -0.27 7.64
C ALA A 8 1.14 -0.80 7.64
N LEU A 9 1.97 -0.43 6.66
CA LEU A 9 3.41 -0.71 6.69
C LEU A 9 4.12 0.29 7.59
N ARG A 10 4.60 -0.19 8.73
CA ARG A 10 5.39 0.62 9.66
C ARG A 10 6.63 1.18 8.97
N ARG A 11 6.79 2.51 8.97
CA ARG A 11 8.02 3.18 8.54
C ARG A 11 9.10 3.06 9.62
N ILE A 12 10.29 2.62 9.23
CA ILE A 12 11.47 2.47 10.09
C ILE A 12 12.64 3.17 9.39
N VAL A 13 13.17 4.22 10.02
CA VAL A 13 14.38 4.90 9.56
C VAL A 13 15.56 4.16 10.15
N ARG A 14 16.42 3.59 9.31
CA ARG A 14 17.60 2.85 9.77
C ARG A 14 18.82 3.75 9.91
N ASP A 15 19.02 4.62 8.93
CA ASP A 15 20.07 5.63 8.89
C ASP A 15 19.64 6.78 7.95
N GLU A 16 20.55 7.68 7.61
CA GLU A 16 20.28 8.83 6.73
C GLU A 16 19.93 8.43 5.29
N HIS A 17 20.43 7.28 4.83
CA HIS A 17 20.33 6.78 3.46
C HIS A 17 19.46 5.52 3.32
N THR A 18 18.95 4.99 4.43
CA THR A 18 18.23 3.72 4.46
C THR A 18 16.85 3.86 5.12
N LEU A 19 15.82 3.54 4.34
CA LEU A 19 14.42 3.54 4.74
C LEU A 19 13.84 2.12 4.64
N GLN A 20 13.13 1.68 5.68
CA GLN A 20 12.45 0.40 5.69
C GLN A 20 10.93 0.59 5.90
N TYR A 21 10.15 -0.13 5.11
CA TYR A 21 8.70 -0.26 5.25
C TYR A 21 8.34 -1.67 5.70
N GLY A 22 7.59 -1.77 6.80
CA GLY A 22 7.21 -3.04 7.40
C GLY A 22 8.28 -3.58 8.35
N ALA A 23 7.83 -4.29 9.40
CA ALA A 23 8.71 -4.94 10.37
C ALA A 23 8.86 -6.46 10.13
N HIS A 24 7.96 -7.05 9.36
CA HIS A 24 7.94 -8.50 9.13
C HIS A 24 9.03 -8.91 8.12
N PRO A 25 9.94 -9.84 8.43
CA PRO A 25 11.08 -10.18 7.57
C PRO A 25 10.72 -10.54 6.13
N LEU A 26 9.62 -11.30 5.94
CA LEU A 26 9.16 -11.73 4.60
C LEU A 26 8.40 -10.65 3.80
N ARG A 27 8.11 -9.50 4.40
CA ARG A 27 7.28 -8.44 3.78
C ARG A 27 7.88 -7.04 3.91
N ALA A 28 9.02 -6.93 4.58
CA ALA A 28 9.68 -5.66 4.75
C ALA A 28 10.35 -5.26 3.43
N VAL A 29 10.16 -4.01 3.05
CA VAL A 29 10.82 -3.39 1.90
C VAL A 29 11.90 -2.46 2.42
N MET A 30 13.14 -2.74 2.07
CA MET A 30 14.30 -1.93 2.45
C MET A 30 14.83 -1.20 1.23
N LEU A 31 14.98 0.11 1.36
CA LEU A 31 15.52 1.02 0.37
C LEU A 31 16.79 1.61 0.95
N SER A 32 17.94 1.34 0.32
CA SER A 32 19.27 1.80 0.75
C SER A 32 19.89 2.71 -0.32
N GLY A 33 20.86 3.52 0.08
CA GLY A 33 21.55 4.43 -0.85
C GLY A 33 20.69 5.61 -1.30
N LEU A 34 19.67 5.97 -0.52
CA LEU A 34 18.80 7.10 -0.83
C LEU A 34 19.49 8.42 -0.52
N SER A 35 19.45 9.36 -1.46
CA SER A 35 19.72 10.76 -1.14
C SER A 35 18.55 11.35 -0.34
N ARG A 36 18.82 12.41 0.44
CA ARG A 36 17.77 13.08 1.23
C ARG A 36 16.59 13.56 0.37
N PRO A 37 16.79 14.16 -0.83
CA PRO A 37 15.67 14.53 -1.70
C PRO A 37 14.85 13.33 -2.18
N VAL A 38 15.51 12.24 -2.58
CA VAL A 38 14.82 11.02 -3.04
C VAL A 38 14.00 10.39 -1.93
N ARG A 39 14.53 10.36 -0.71
CA ARG A 39 13.77 9.91 0.45
C ARG A 39 12.53 10.76 0.70
N ALA A 40 12.65 12.09 0.63
CA ALA A 40 11.51 12.99 0.78
C ALA A 40 10.46 12.76 -0.32
N TRP A 41 10.90 12.50 -1.55
CA TRP A 41 10.02 12.13 -2.66
C TRP A 41 9.26 10.81 -2.39
N ILE A 42 9.93 9.75 -1.94
CA ILE A 42 9.27 8.48 -1.57
C ILE A 42 8.28 8.69 -0.41
N GLU A 43 8.66 9.48 0.60
CA GLU A 43 7.78 9.80 1.73
C GLU A 43 6.56 10.64 1.31
N SER A 44 6.63 11.32 0.16
CA SER A 44 5.53 12.11 -0.39
C SER A 44 4.47 11.28 -1.13
N LEU A 45 4.67 9.96 -1.28
CA LEU A 45 3.73 9.04 -1.91
C LEU A 45 2.55 8.74 -0.97
N ASP A 46 1.62 9.69 -0.88
CA ASP A 46 0.45 9.66 0.01
C ASP A 46 -0.87 9.39 -0.73
N GLY A 47 -0.83 9.22 -2.05
CA GLY A 47 -2.01 9.01 -2.90
C GLY A 47 -2.75 10.28 -3.31
N THR A 48 -2.26 11.47 -2.94
CA THR A 48 -2.87 12.74 -3.36
C THR A 48 -2.49 13.12 -4.79
N ARG A 49 -1.28 12.72 -5.24
CA ARG A 49 -0.74 13.00 -6.57
C ARG A 49 -0.98 11.82 -7.52
N ASP A 50 -1.26 12.12 -8.79
CA ASP A 50 -1.25 11.11 -9.84
C ASP A 50 0.19 10.72 -10.25
N LEU A 51 0.31 9.69 -11.08
CA LEU A 51 1.62 9.19 -11.54
C LEU A 51 2.48 10.29 -12.19
N GLN A 52 1.89 11.15 -13.02
CA GLN A 52 2.64 12.19 -13.74
C GLN A 52 3.15 13.26 -12.78
N GLN A 53 2.32 13.64 -11.80
CA GLN A 53 2.71 14.56 -10.72
C GLN A 53 3.80 13.97 -9.82
N VAL A 54 3.73 12.66 -9.54
CA VAL A 54 4.78 11.96 -8.78
C VAL A 54 6.11 11.95 -9.55
N LEU A 55 6.10 11.67 -10.85
CA LEU A 55 7.32 11.66 -11.66
C LEU A 55 7.97 13.04 -11.78
N ARG A 56 7.16 14.12 -11.92
CA ARG A 56 7.68 15.50 -11.88
C ARG A 56 8.35 15.83 -10.55
N GLY A 57 7.74 15.43 -9.42
CA GLY A 57 8.35 15.60 -8.11
C GLY A 57 9.64 14.79 -7.91
N ALA A 58 9.85 13.72 -8.68
CA ALA A 58 11.10 12.96 -8.67
C ALA A 58 12.22 13.74 -9.36
N ALA A 59 11.91 14.45 -10.45
CA ALA A 59 12.84 15.31 -11.14
C ALA A 59 13.34 16.45 -10.22
N ASP A 60 12.44 17.05 -9.43
CA ASP A 60 12.81 18.05 -8.41
C ASP A 60 13.75 17.48 -7.33
N ALA A 61 13.69 16.17 -7.09
CA ALA A 61 14.58 15.44 -6.19
C ALA A 61 15.89 14.97 -6.85
N GLY A 62 16.12 15.31 -8.12
CA GLY A 62 17.31 14.95 -8.89
C GLY A 62 17.29 13.52 -9.45
N LEU A 63 16.12 12.88 -9.54
CA LEU A 63 15.98 11.59 -10.23
C LEU A 63 15.54 11.80 -11.68
N GLU A 64 16.20 11.08 -12.59
CA GLU A 64 15.69 10.91 -13.94
C GLU A 64 14.37 10.13 -13.92
N GLU A 65 13.49 10.41 -14.89
CA GLU A 65 12.15 9.82 -14.95
C GLU A 65 12.18 8.29 -14.99
N ASP A 66 13.10 7.71 -15.78
CA ASP A 66 13.26 6.25 -15.89
C ASP A 66 13.68 5.61 -14.56
N HIS A 67 14.57 6.28 -13.81
CA HIS A 67 14.98 5.85 -12.49
C HIS A 67 13.82 5.95 -11.49
N ALA A 68 13.06 7.04 -11.51
CA ALA A 68 11.89 7.21 -10.66
C ALA A 68 10.82 6.15 -10.94
N ARG A 69 10.57 5.83 -12.21
CA ARG A 69 9.66 4.75 -12.63
C ARG A 69 10.15 3.39 -12.16
N SER A 70 11.45 3.10 -12.30
CA SER A 70 12.04 1.84 -11.82
C SER A 70 11.87 1.66 -10.30
N VAL A 71 12.12 2.70 -9.52
CA VAL A 71 11.90 2.68 -8.05
C VAL A 71 10.43 2.45 -7.73
N LEU A 72 9.52 3.15 -8.42
CA LEU A 72 8.09 2.97 -8.21
C LEU A 72 7.63 1.55 -8.56
N ASP A 73 8.10 1.00 -9.67
CA ASP A 73 7.78 -0.36 -10.10
C ASP A 73 8.34 -1.39 -9.11
N GLN A 74 9.53 -1.17 -8.54
CA GLN A 74 10.07 -2.02 -7.46
C GLN A 74 9.19 -2.00 -6.21
N LEU A 75 8.77 -0.80 -5.77
CA LEU A 75 7.88 -0.64 -4.62
C LEU A 75 6.52 -1.31 -4.84
N ILE A 76 5.98 -1.21 -6.05
CA ILE A 76 4.74 -1.88 -6.45
C ILE A 76 4.92 -3.40 -6.43
N ARG A 77 5.98 -3.92 -7.08
CA ARG A 77 6.24 -5.37 -7.13
C ARG A 77 6.43 -5.98 -5.75
N GLN A 78 7.05 -5.25 -4.83
CA GLN A 78 7.23 -5.68 -3.44
C GLN A 78 5.98 -5.44 -2.56
N GLY A 79 4.92 -4.85 -3.11
CA GLY A 79 3.66 -4.61 -2.40
C GLY A 79 3.74 -3.51 -1.35
N ALA A 80 4.70 -2.59 -1.44
CA ALA A 80 4.83 -1.44 -0.53
C ALA A 80 3.89 -0.28 -0.88
N VAL A 81 3.47 -0.20 -2.15
CA VAL A 81 2.63 0.87 -2.69
C VAL A 81 1.32 0.27 -3.21
N HIS A 82 0.20 0.92 -2.90
CA HIS A 82 -1.09 0.66 -3.52
C HIS A 82 -1.56 1.88 -4.34
N ASP A 83 -2.58 1.67 -5.17
CA ASP A 83 -3.24 2.73 -5.91
C ASP A 83 -4.39 3.32 -5.08
N ALA A 84 -4.20 4.54 -4.56
CA ALA A 84 -5.24 5.25 -3.80
C ALA A 84 -6.45 5.67 -4.66
N ALA A 85 -6.33 5.61 -6.00
CA ALA A 85 -7.46 5.82 -6.91
C ALA A 85 -8.36 4.58 -7.00
N THR A 86 -7.92 3.41 -6.50
CA THR A 86 -8.79 2.24 -6.37
C THR A 86 -9.90 2.59 -5.38
N GLY A 87 -11.08 2.89 -5.94
CA GLY A 87 -12.25 3.23 -5.16
C GLY A 87 -12.69 2.07 -4.26
N PRO A 88 -13.68 2.29 -3.38
CA PRO A 88 -14.11 1.30 -2.37
C PRO A 88 -14.75 0.01 -2.94
N GLY A 89 -14.80 -0.18 -4.26
CA GLY A 89 -15.44 -1.33 -4.91
C GLY A 89 -16.88 -1.52 -4.45
N SER A 90 -17.26 -2.77 -4.18
CA SER A 90 -18.56 -3.16 -3.59
C SER A 90 -18.84 -2.63 -2.18
N LEU A 91 -17.89 -1.95 -1.55
CA LEU A 91 -18.13 -1.28 -0.26
C LEU A 91 -18.78 0.09 -0.45
N ARG A 92 -18.83 0.61 -1.69
CA ARG A 92 -19.50 1.89 -2.00
C ARG A 92 -20.94 1.92 -1.52
N ASP A 93 -21.64 0.79 -1.63
CA ASP A 93 -23.06 0.64 -1.31
C ASP A 93 -23.31 0.38 0.18
N LEU A 94 -22.25 0.20 0.98
CA LEU A 94 -22.37 -0.03 2.41
C LEU A 94 -22.51 1.28 3.19
N PRO A 95 -23.27 1.30 4.31
CA PRO A 95 -23.23 2.41 5.25
C PRO A 95 -21.80 2.71 5.72
N LEU A 96 -21.51 3.98 6.06
CA LEU A 96 -20.17 4.38 6.53
C LEU A 96 -19.73 3.57 7.76
N ALA A 97 -20.63 3.33 8.71
CA ALA A 97 -20.33 2.53 9.89
C ALA A 97 -19.85 1.10 9.56
N GLU A 98 -20.41 0.46 8.53
CA GLU A 98 -19.98 -0.87 8.11
C GLU A 98 -18.63 -0.82 7.38
N ARG A 99 -18.39 0.24 6.60
CA ARG A 99 -17.07 0.48 5.98
C ARG A 99 -15.98 0.67 7.03
N ASP A 100 -16.27 1.41 8.09
CA ASP A 100 -15.35 1.62 9.20
C ASP A 100 -15.11 0.34 9.98
N ARG A 101 -16.16 -0.47 10.21
CA ARG A 101 -16.04 -1.80 10.82
C ARG A 101 -15.14 -2.74 10.03
N LEU A 102 -15.19 -2.67 8.69
CA LEU A 102 -14.39 -3.49 7.79
C LEU A 102 -12.98 -2.94 7.53
N ARG A 103 -12.65 -1.73 8.01
CA ARG A 103 -11.35 -1.08 7.77
C ARG A 103 -10.17 -1.95 8.23
N PRO A 104 -10.14 -2.53 9.45
CA PRO A 104 -8.99 -3.32 9.89
C PRO A 104 -8.77 -4.58 9.05
N GLU A 105 -9.86 -5.22 8.58
CA GLU A 105 -9.80 -6.38 7.70
C GLU A 105 -9.24 -6.00 6.32
N LEU A 106 -9.66 -4.86 5.76
CA LEU A 106 -9.11 -4.33 4.51
C LEU A 106 -7.62 -4.04 4.62
N ASP A 107 -7.18 -3.41 5.71
CA ASP A 107 -5.77 -3.10 5.94
C ASP A 107 -4.95 -4.40 6.06
N ALA A 108 -5.48 -5.42 6.73
CA ALA A 108 -4.83 -6.73 6.84
C ALA A 108 -4.74 -7.46 5.49
N LEU A 109 -5.80 -7.39 4.68
CA LEU A 109 -5.82 -7.95 3.33
C LEU A 109 -4.88 -7.19 2.38
N ASP A 110 -4.83 -5.86 2.48
CA ASP A 110 -3.90 -5.02 1.73
C ASP A 110 -2.45 -5.36 2.08
N LEU A 111 -2.12 -5.53 3.37
CA LEU A 111 -0.80 -5.99 3.82
C LEU A 111 -0.42 -7.40 3.37
N ALA A 112 -1.39 -8.24 3.05
CA ALA A 112 -1.18 -9.59 2.53
C ALA A 112 -1.12 -9.66 1.01
N SER A 113 -1.53 -8.58 0.32
CA SER A 113 -1.61 -8.49 -1.14
C SER A 113 -0.38 -7.78 -1.71
N THR A 114 0.12 -8.22 -2.86
CA THR A 114 1.04 -7.43 -3.68
C THR A 114 0.33 -6.68 -4.80
N SER A 115 -0.99 -6.88 -4.95
CA SER A 115 -1.77 -6.14 -5.96
C SER A 115 -1.87 -4.66 -5.59
N PRO A 116 -1.68 -3.73 -6.55
CA PRO A 116 -1.94 -2.30 -6.35
C PRO A 116 -3.39 -1.98 -5.95
N GLU A 117 -4.34 -2.84 -6.30
CA GLU A 117 -5.77 -2.70 -5.96
C GLU A 117 -6.04 -3.08 -4.49
N GLY A 118 -5.01 -3.57 -3.79
CA GLY A 118 -5.03 -3.92 -2.39
C GLY A 118 -5.86 -5.17 -2.08
N GLY A 119 -6.66 -5.08 -1.00
CA GLY A 119 -7.43 -6.19 -0.44
C GLY A 119 -8.89 -6.28 -0.90
N ILE A 120 -9.40 -5.32 -1.68
CA ILE A 120 -10.84 -5.20 -1.98
C ILE A 120 -11.38 -6.43 -2.72
N ALA A 121 -10.68 -6.89 -3.77
CA ALA A 121 -11.09 -8.08 -4.52
C ALA A 121 -11.08 -9.37 -3.65
N VAL A 122 -10.20 -9.44 -2.65
CA VAL A 122 -10.19 -10.56 -1.70
C VAL A 122 -11.40 -10.48 -0.76
N LEU A 123 -11.70 -9.29 -0.24
CA LEU A 123 -12.85 -9.06 0.62
C LEU A 123 -14.16 -9.39 -0.10
N GLU A 124 -14.31 -8.96 -1.35
CA GLU A 124 -15.45 -9.29 -2.22
C GLU A 124 -15.65 -10.79 -2.38
N ARG A 125 -14.56 -11.51 -2.69
CA ARG A 125 -14.59 -12.97 -2.79
C ARG A 125 -15.01 -13.62 -1.48
N ARG A 126 -14.58 -13.10 -0.32
CA ARG A 126 -14.98 -13.60 1.01
C ARG A 126 -16.45 -13.34 1.31
N ARG A 127 -16.97 -12.14 1.00
CA ARG A 127 -18.39 -11.79 1.19
C ARG A 127 -19.34 -12.67 0.39
N GLY A 128 -18.90 -13.18 -0.76
CA GLY A 128 -19.67 -14.13 -1.55
C GLY A 128 -19.69 -15.58 -1.01
N LYS A 129 -18.95 -15.88 0.07
CA LYS A 129 -18.90 -17.22 0.67
C LYS A 129 -19.89 -17.36 1.82
N ARG A 130 -20.34 -18.59 2.03
CA ARG A 130 -21.16 -19.00 3.19
C ARG A 130 -20.45 -20.13 3.90
N VAL A 131 -20.41 -20.06 5.23
CA VAL A 131 -19.80 -21.07 6.08
C VAL A 131 -20.89 -21.67 6.96
N ARG A 132 -20.94 -23.01 7.05
CA ARG A 132 -21.77 -23.75 8.00
C ARG A 132 -20.88 -24.27 9.12
N VAL A 133 -21.24 -23.98 10.36
CA VAL A 133 -20.53 -24.45 11.56
C VAL A 133 -21.42 -25.48 12.26
N TYR A 134 -20.88 -26.68 12.49
CA TYR A 134 -21.57 -27.76 13.18
C TYR A 134 -21.04 -27.86 14.62
N GLY A 135 -21.94 -27.71 15.60
CA GLY A 135 -21.57 -27.53 17.00
C GLY A 135 -21.33 -26.06 17.37
N ALA A 136 -21.70 -25.68 18.60
CA ALA A 136 -21.60 -24.31 19.12
C ALA A 136 -20.76 -24.24 20.42
N GLY A 137 -19.91 -25.26 20.65
CA GLY A 137 -18.93 -25.24 21.73
C GLY A 137 -17.73 -24.34 21.40
N ARG A 138 -16.86 -24.11 22.39
CA ARG A 138 -15.57 -23.42 22.17
C ARG A 138 -14.63 -24.34 21.37
N VAL A 139 -13.88 -23.75 20.44
CA VAL A 139 -12.84 -24.39 19.62
C VAL A 139 -11.49 -23.81 20.02
#